data_AF-Q10PF8-F1
#
_entry.id   AF-Q10PF8-F1
#
_cell.length_a   1.000
_cell.length_b   1.000
_cell.length_c   1.000
_cell.angle_alpha   90.00
_cell.angle_beta   90.00
_cell.angle_gamma   90.00
#
_symmetry.space_group_name_H-M   'P 1'
#
loop_
_entity.id
_entity.type
_entity.pdbx_description
1 polymer ?
#
loop_
_entity_poly.entity_id
_entity_poly.type
_entity_poly.pdbx_seq_one_letter_code
_entity_poly.pdbx_strand_id
1 'polypeptide(L)'
;MDSSYQHDKPLLDEENSSQVTLEYTGDGSVCIRGHPALRKHTGNWKGSSLAIVFSFCSYLAFTSIVKNLVSYLTKVLHETNVAAARDVATWSGTSYLAPLVGAFLADSYLGKYCTILIFCTIFIIGLMMLLLSAAVPLISTGPHSWIIWTDPVSSQNIIFFVGLYMVALGYGAQCPCISSFGADQFDDTDENERTKKSSFFNWTYFVANAGSLISGTVIVWVQDHKDFRNLEEALLREYARLLLLLFTNAIKICHVIPQFFMSFWGRVQQSKAAENWSIQLDLSSLIELQW
;
A
#
# COMPACT_ATOMS: atom_id res chain seq x y z
N MET A 1 0.53 36.12 64.83
CA MET A 1 1.52 36.88 64.04
C MET A 1 2.57 35.83 63.70
N ASP A 2 2.39 35.01 62.66
CA ASP A 2 2.39 35.41 61.27
C ASP A 2 1.32 34.75 60.40
N SER A 3 0.96 35.52 59.38
CA SER A 3 -0.10 35.31 58.40
C SER A 3 0.42 34.56 57.17
N SER A 4 -0.41 33.64 56.66
CA SER A 4 -0.56 33.31 55.23
C SER A 4 0.72 33.01 54.41
N TYR A 5 1.15 31.75 54.43
CA TYR A 5 1.86 31.16 53.29
C TYR A 5 0.83 30.82 52.20
N GLN A 6 0.56 31.80 51.35
CA GLN A 6 -0.22 31.63 50.13
C GLN A 6 0.62 30.83 49.13
N HIS A 7 0.06 29.71 48.68
CA HIS A 7 0.66 28.80 47.71
C HIS A 7 0.60 29.45 46.31
N ASP A 8 1.53 30.35 46.01
CA ASP A 8 1.73 30.83 44.63
C ASP A 8 2.54 29.79 43.85
N LYS A 9 1.86 28.75 43.37
CA LYS A 9 2.38 27.91 42.28
C LYS A 9 2.24 28.73 40.98
N PRO A 10 3.26 28.87 40.13
CA PRO A 10 3.22 29.85 39.06
C PRO A 10 2.31 29.37 37.92
N LEU A 11 1.24 30.12 37.66
CA LEU A 11 0.36 30.00 36.49
C LEU A 11 1.12 29.98 35.15
N LEU A 12 2.35 30.50 35.13
CA LEU A 12 3.22 30.52 33.95
C LEU A 12 3.69 29.12 33.52
N ASP A 13 3.85 28.17 34.45
CA ASP A 13 4.25 26.80 34.08
C ASP A 13 3.09 26.04 33.43
N GLU A 14 1.84 26.32 33.85
CA GLU A 14 0.64 25.74 33.23
C GLU A 14 0.35 26.36 31.87
N GLU A 15 0.51 27.67 31.69
CA GLU A 15 0.28 28.30 30.39
C GLU A 15 1.33 27.85 29.36
N ASN A 16 2.59 27.71 29.78
CA ASN A 16 3.66 27.24 28.92
C ASN A 16 3.55 25.73 28.64
N SER A 17 3.14 24.90 29.63
CA SER A 17 2.88 23.48 29.38
C SER A 17 1.66 23.29 28.46
N SER A 18 0.62 24.11 28.61
CA SER A 18 -0.60 24.10 27.78
C SER A 18 -0.32 24.55 26.34
N GLN A 19 0.52 25.58 26.15
CA GLN A 19 0.96 25.98 24.81
C GLN A 19 1.82 24.92 24.14
N VAL A 20 2.73 24.29 24.90
CA VAL A 20 3.53 23.16 24.40
C VAL A 20 2.62 21.99 24.03
N THR A 21 1.62 21.64 24.85
CA THR A 21 0.67 20.55 24.49
C THR A 21 -0.21 20.89 23.28
N LEU A 22 -0.50 22.16 23.02
CA LEU A 22 -1.27 22.60 21.85
C LEU A 22 -0.47 22.53 20.54
N GLU A 23 0.86 22.67 20.60
CA GLU A 23 1.73 22.62 19.43
C GLU A 23 1.99 21.20 18.92
N TYR A 24 1.95 20.21 19.81
CA TYR A 24 2.16 18.81 19.50
C TYR A 24 0.84 18.04 19.43
N THR A 25 0.87 16.93 18.71
CA THR A 25 -0.25 15.97 18.62
C THR A 25 -0.46 15.26 19.96
N GLY A 26 -1.72 15.11 20.37
CA GLY A 26 -2.08 14.55 21.68
C GLY A 26 -2.16 13.02 21.71
N ASP A 27 -2.08 12.38 20.54
CA ASP A 27 -2.21 10.93 20.35
C ASP A 27 -0.89 10.15 20.53
N GLY A 28 0.21 10.84 20.84
CA GLY A 28 1.55 10.24 20.95
C GLY A 28 2.23 10.00 19.60
N SER A 29 1.70 10.58 18.51
CA SER A 29 2.35 10.55 17.21
C SER A 29 3.74 11.17 17.26
N VAL A 30 4.71 10.50 16.65
CA VAL A 30 6.10 10.95 16.56
C VAL A 30 6.46 11.29 15.13
N CYS A 31 7.12 12.43 14.95
CA CYS A 31 7.72 12.79 13.69
C CYS A 31 8.89 11.85 13.35
N ILE A 32 9.36 11.91 12.10
CA ILE A 32 10.47 11.07 11.62
C ILE A 32 11.75 11.14 12.48
N ARG A 33 11.98 12.24 13.19
CA ARG A 33 13.15 12.42 14.06
C ARG A 33 12.97 11.78 15.44
N GLY A 34 11.85 11.10 15.69
CA GLY A 34 11.52 10.51 16.99
C GLY A 34 11.02 11.53 18.02
N HIS A 35 10.80 12.79 17.62
CA HIS A 35 10.21 13.82 18.48
C HIS A 35 8.69 13.82 18.34
N PRO A 36 7.94 14.30 19.34
CA PRO A 36 6.49 14.47 19.23
C PRO A 36 6.12 15.24 17.96
N ALA A 37 5.09 14.79 17.25
CA ALA A 37 4.73 15.33 15.96
C ALA A 37 4.05 16.70 16.12
N LEU A 38 4.57 17.73 15.46
CA LEU A 38 4.03 19.09 15.49
C LEU A 38 2.74 19.17 14.68
N ARG A 39 1.64 19.53 15.34
CA ARG A 39 0.28 19.55 14.77
C ARG A 39 0.16 20.41 13.51
N LYS A 40 0.90 21.52 13.42
CA LYS A 40 0.90 22.40 12.23
C LYS A 40 1.60 21.80 11.00
N HIS A 41 2.54 20.87 11.20
CA HIS A 41 3.50 20.51 10.16
C HIS A 41 3.43 19.04 9.72
N THR A 42 2.76 18.19 10.50
CA THR A 42 2.63 16.75 10.24
C THR A 42 1.17 16.33 10.28
N GLY A 43 0.73 15.58 9.27
CA GLY A 43 -0.63 15.04 9.19
C GLY A 43 -1.62 15.95 8.46
N ASN A 44 -2.91 15.76 8.78
CA ASN A 44 -4.08 16.41 8.22
C ASN A 44 -4.32 16.08 6.72
N TRP A 45 -5.13 16.91 6.06
CA TRP A 45 -5.48 16.79 4.64
C TRP A 45 -4.30 16.68 3.68
N LYS A 46 -3.11 17.19 4.02
CA LYS A 46 -1.94 17.09 3.15
C LYS A 46 -1.45 15.64 3.03
N GLY A 47 -1.37 14.91 4.14
CA GLY A 47 -1.00 13.48 4.13
C GLY A 47 -2.14 12.61 3.61
N SER A 48 -3.36 12.85 4.07
CA SER A 48 -4.50 12.00 3.74
C SER A 48 -4.99 12.17 2.30
N SER A 49 -4.81 13.35 1.68
CA SER A 49 -5.14 13.55 0.26
C SER A 49 -4.34 12.64 -0.68
N LEU A 50 -3.08 12.35 -0.38
CA LEU A 50 -2.28 11.40 -1.17
C LEU A 50 -2.86 9.98 -1.08
N ALA A 51 -3.32 9.58 0.10
CA ALA A 51 -4.01 8.31 0.29
C ALA A 51 -5.31 8.27 -0.53
N ILE A 52 -6.10 9.35 -0.55
CA ILE A 52 -7.33 9.45 -1.37
C ILE A 52 -6.99 9.31 -2.85
N VAL A 53 -6.01 10.07 -3.36
CA VAL A 53 -5.63 10.03 -4.79
C VAL A 53 -5.09 8.67 -5.19
N PHE A 54 -4.27 8.04 -4.34
CA PHE A 54 -3.76 6.70 -4.59
C PHE A 54 -4.89 5.66 -4.59
N SER A 55 -5.80 5.72 -3.62
CA SER A 55 -6.98 4.86 -3.54
C SER A 55 -7.86 5.00 -4.78
N PHE A 56 -8.10 6.22 -5.24
CA PHE A 56 -8.82 6.49 -6.48
C PHE A 56 -8.16 5.84 -7.69
N CYS A 57 -6.86 6.08 -7.90
CA CYS A 57 -6.14 5.55 -9.06
C CYS A 57 -6.06 4.02 -9.03
N SER A 58 -5.77 3.45 -7.86
CA SER A 58 -5.67 1.99 -7.69
C SER A 58 -7.01 1.31 -7.92
N TYR A 59 -8.10 1.88 -7.40
CA TYR A 59 -9.43 1.32 -7.60
C TYR A 59 -9.91 1.47 -9.03
N LEU A 60 -9.63 2.60 -9.68
CA LEU A 60 -9.95 2.81 -11.09
C LEU A 60 -9.19 1.80 -11.98
N ALA A 61 -7.90 1.56 -11.72
CA ALA A 61 -7.13 0.53 -12.43
C ALA A 61 -7.69 -0.87 -12.19
N PHE A 62 -7.93 -1.24 -10.92
CA PHE A 62 -8.48 -2.56 -10.56
C PHE A 62 -9.84 -2.81 -11.20
N THR A 63 -10.78 -1.86 -11.08
CA THR A 63 -12.12 -2.00 -11.67
C THR A 63 -12.10 -2.05 -13.19
N SER A 64 -11.14 -1.40 -13.84
CA SER A 64 -10.97 -1.46 -15.30
C SER A 64 -10.50 -2.84 -15.75
N ILE A 65 -9.57 -3.44 -15.00
CA ILE A 65 -9.13 -4.83 -15.25
C ILE A 65 -10.32 -5.78 -15.08
N VAL A 66 -11.03 -5.72 -13.94
CA VAL A 66 -12.17 -6.61 -13.65
C VAL A 66 -13.19 -6.58 -14.79
N LYS A 67 -13.59 -5.38 -15.24
CA LYS A 67 -14.67 -5.21 -16.22
C LYS A 67 -14.31 -5.74 -17.59
N ASN A 68 -13.03 -5.67 -17.97
CA ASN A 68 -12.60 -6.11 -19.29
C ASN A 68 -12.01 -7.53 -19.31
N LEU A 69 -11.81 -8.14 -18.14
CA LEU A 69 -11.11 -9.41 -17.99
C LEU A 69 -11.76 -10.54 -18.81
N VAL A 70 -13.09 -10.65 -18.82
CA VAL A 70 -13.81 -11.68 -19.60
C VAL A 70 -13.56 -11.51 -21.10
N SER A 71 -13.60 -10.27 -21.60
CA SER A 71 -13.34 -9.97 -23.01
C SER A 71 -11.89 -10.32 -23.37
N TYR A 72 -10.92 -10.01 -22.50
CA TYR A 72 -9.52 -10.37 -22.73
C TYR A 72 -9.31 -11.88 -22.75
N LEU A 73 -9.85 -12.62 -21.79
CA LEU A 73 -9.74 -14.09 -21.72
C LEU A 73 -10.35 -14.78 -22.95
N THR A 74 -11.52 -14.29 -23.41
CA THR A 74 -12.23 -14.90 -24.54
C THR A 74 -11.65 -14.49 -25.90
N LYS A 75 -11.32 -13.21 -26.10
CA LYS A 75 -10.84 -12.71 -27.40
C LYS A 75 -9.35 -12.89 -27.62
N VAL A 76 -8.53 -12.76 -26.58
CA VAL A 76 -7.06 -12.79 -26.69
C VAL A 76 -6.49 -14.14 -26.28
N LEU A 77 -6.95 -14.71 -25.17
CA LEU A 77 -6.50 -16.03 -24.70
C LEU A 77 -7.31 -17.20 -25.28
N HIS A 78 -8.37 -16.90 -26.04
CA HIS A 78 -9.23 -17.88 -26.70
C HIS A 78 -9.89 -18.89 -25.74
N GLU A 79 -10.17 -18.46 -24.51
CA GLU A 79 -10.95 -19.27 -23.57
C GLU A 79 -12.44 -19.32 -23.93
N THR A 80 -13.11 -20.40 -23.53
CA THR A 80 -14.57 -20.47 -23.61
C THR A 80 -15.21 -19.48 -22.62
N ASN A 81 -16.39 -18.96 -22.94
CA ASN A 81 -17.13 -18.06 -22.03
C ASN A 81 -17.32 -18.64 -20.62
N VAL A 82 -17.52 -19.96 -20.52
CA VAL A 82 -17.69 -20.66 -19.23
C VAL A 82 -16.38 -20.68 -18.43
N ALA A 83 -15.26 -20.98 -19.09
CA ALA A 83 -13.94 -20.97 -18.45
C ALA A 83 -13.56 -19.54 -18.00
N ALA A 84 -13.71 -18.56 -18.89
CA ALA A 84 -13.40 -17.16 -18.60
C ALA A 84 -14.22 -16.64 -17.40
N ALA A 85 -15.53 -16.91 -17.35
CA ALA A 85 -16.38 -16.50 -16.25
C ALA A 85 -15.96 -17.14 -14.91
N ARG A 86 -15.59 -18.43 -14.92
CA ARG A 86 -15.08 -19.13 -13.75
C ARG A 86 -13.77 -18.52 -13.25
N ASP A 87 -12.86 -18.19 -14.15
CA ASP A 87 -11.54 -17.70 -13.80
C ASP A 87 -11.62 -16.26 -13.28
N VAL A 88 -12.48 -15.41 -13.86
CA VAL A 88 -12.81 -14.08 -13.33
C VAL A 88 -13.45 -14.15 -11.94
N ALA A 89 -14.39 -15.08 -11.72
CA ALA A 89 -15.02 -15.27 -10.42
C ALA A 89 -14.02 -15.75 -9.36
N THR A 90 -13.14 -16.68 -9.73
CA THR A 90 -12.08 -17.19 -8.85
C THR A 90 -11.11 -16.07 -8.47
N TRP A 91 -10.63 -15.31 -9.46
CA TRP A 91 -9.74 -14.18 -9.24
C TRP A 91 -10.38 -13.10 -8.35
N SER A 92 -11.65 -12.78 -8.60
CA SER A 92 -12.41 -11.84 -7.76
C SER A 92 -12.51 -12.36 -6.33
N GLY A 93 -12.84 -13.63 -6.14
CA GLY A 93 -12.86 -14.28 -4.82
C GLY A 93 -11.52 -14.19 -4.09
N THR A 94 -10.41 -14.45 -4.80
CA THR A 94 -9.06 -14.31 -4.23
C THR A 94 -8.76 -12.87 -3.81
N SER A 95 -9.17 -11.89 -4.62
CA SER A 95 -8.96 -10.47 -4.31
C SER A 95 -9.71 -10.03 -3.04
N TYR A 96 -10.85 -10.66 -2.70
CA TYR A 96 -11.59 -10.40 -1.46
C TYR A 96 -11.01 -11.11 -0.23
N LEU A 97 -10.18 -12.14 -0.43
CA LEU A 97 -9.45 -12.81 0.66
C LEU A 97 -8.12 -12.11 0.97
N ALA A 98 -7.49 -11.48 -0.02
CA ALA A 98 -6.23 -10.76 0.14
C ALA A 98 -6.21 -9.67 1.24
N PRO A 99 -7.30 -8.92 1.52
CA PRO A 99 -7.37 -8.00 2.65
C PRO A 99 -7.04 -8.66 3.99
N LEU A 100 -7.45 -9.91 4.21
CA LEU A 100 -7.16 -10.64 5.45
C LEU A 100 -5.65 -10.83 5.64
N VAL A 101 -4.95 -11.17 4.54
CA VAL A 101 -3.49 -11.34 4.55
C VAL A 101 -2.79 -10.00 4.79
N GLY A 102 -3.23 -8.94 4.12
CA GLY A 102 -2.69 -7.60 4.30
C GLY A 102 -2.85 -7.07 5.72
N ALA A 103 -4.06 -7.16 6.27
CA ALA A 103 -4.35 -6.74 7.64
C ALA A 103 -3.53 -7.53 8.66
N PHE A 104 -3.50 -8.86 8.55
CA PHE A 104 -2.72 -9.70 9.46
C PHE A 104 -1.22 -9.35 9.45
N LEU A 105 -0.63 -9.14 8.27
CA LEU A 105 0.77 -8.75 8.14
C LEU A 105 1.06 -7.34 8.68
N ALA A 106 0.15 -6.39 8.45
CA ALA A 106 0.26 -5.03 8.99
C ALA A 106 0.21 -5.01 10.52
N ASP A 107 -0.73 -5.75 11.12
CA ASP A 107 -0.96 -5.71 12.56
C ASP A 107 0.06 -6.57 13.34
N SER A 108 0.52 -7.69 12.76
CA SER A 108 1.35 -8.66 13.49
C SER A 108 2.86 -8.45 13.35
N TYR A 109 3.35 -7.99 12.18
CA TYR A 109 4.79 -8.06 11.88
C TYR A 109 5.38 -6.77 11.29
N LEU A 110 4.77 -6.23 10.23
CA LEU A 110 5.42 -5.22 9.39
C LEU A 110 5.03 -3.79 9.74
N GLY A 111 3.87 -3.58 10.37
CA GLY A 111 3.24 -2.27 10.51
C GLY A 111 2.57 -1.81 9.21
N LYS A 112 1.60 -0.91 9.35
CA LYS A 112 0.75 -0.43 8.23
C LYS A 112 1.56 0.12 7.05
N TYR A 113 2.53 1.00 7.32
CA TYR A 113 3.30 1.66 6.26
C TYR A 113 4.13 0.68 5.41
N CYS A 114 4.88 -0.22 6.04
CA CYS A 114 5.69 -1.20 5.32
C CYS A 114 4.81 -2.18 4.54
N THR A 115 3.69 -2.60 5.12
CA THR A 115 2.70 -3.45 4.43
C THR A 115 2.16 -2.77 3.19
N ILE A 116 1.77 -1.48 3.27
CA ILE A 116 1.35 -0.70 2.10
C ILE A 116 2.46 -0.69 1.05
N LEU A 117 3.70 -0.37 1.41
CA LEU A 117 4.79 -0.30 0.44
C LEU A 117 5.03 -1.63 -0.30
N ILE A 118 5.00 -2.74 0.42
CA ILE A 118 5.22 -4.07 -0.16
C ILE A 118 4.05 -4.43 -1.09
N PHE A 119 2.81 -4.27 -0.67
CA PHE A 119 1.67 -4.63 -1.51
C PHE A 119 1.44 -3.67 -2.68
N CYS A 120 1.78 -2.39 -2.53
CA CYS A 120 1.84 -1.44 -3.65
C CYS A 120 2.86 -1.86 -4.70
N THR A 121 4.06 -2.31 -4.29
CA THR A 121 5.08 -2.77 -5.26
C THR A 121 4.62 -4.03 -5.98
N ILE A 122 4.04 -4.99 -5.26
CA ILE A 122 3.44 -6.19 -5.87
C ILE A 122 2.33 -5.82 -6.86
N PHE A 123 1.47 -4.86 -6.52
CA PHE A 123 0.42 -4.37 -7.40
C PHE A 123 0.99 -3.76 -8.69
N ILE A 124 2.00 -2.90 -8.59
CA ILE A 124 2.66 -2.29 -9.76
C ILE A 124 3.35 -3.36 -10.62
N ILE A 125 4.05 -4.32 -10.01
CA ILE A 125 4.68 -5.44 -10.74
C ILE A 125 3.61 -6.26 -11.47
N GLY A 126 2.48 -6.54 -10.82
CA GLY A 126 1.35 -7.22 -11.44
C GLY A 126 0.83 -6.49 -12.67
N LEU A 127 0.67 -5.17 -12.61
CA LEU A 127 0.29 -4.36 -13.77
C LEU A 127 1.35 -4.44 -14.88
N MET A 128 2.64 -4.39 -14.54
CA MET A 128 3.70 -4.52 -15.54
C MET A 128 3.72 -5.91 -16.20
N MET A 129 3.41 -6.98 -15.46
CA MET A 129 3.29 -8.33 -16.01
C MET A 129 2.09 -8.46 -16.94
N LEU A 130 0.94 -7.87 -16.60
CA LEU A 130 -0.22 -7.83 -17.50
C LEU A 130 0.12 -7.08 -18.80
N LEU A 131 0.83 -5.94 -18.70
CA LEU A 131 1.30 -5.20 -19.86
C LEU A 131 2.28 -6.02 -20.71
N LEU A 132 3.18 -6.75 -20.06
CA LEU A 132 4.13 -7.63 -20.73
C LEU A 132 3.40 -8.76 -21.47
N SER A 133 2.41 -9.40 -20.84
CA SER A 133 1.60 -10.45 -21.46
C SER A 133 0.90 -9.95 -22.74
N ALA A 134 0.34 -8.75 -22.70
CA ALA A 134 -0.26 -8.14 -23.89
C ALA A 134 0.78 -7.87 -24.99
N ALA A 135 2.03 -7.54 -24.63
CA ALA A 135 3.10 -7.30 -25.60
C ALA A 135 3.75 -8.58 -26.18
N VAL A 136 3.64 -9.75 -25.52
CA VAL A 136 4.34 -11.00 -25.93
C VAL A 136 4.07 -11.36 -27.40
N PRO A 137 2.83 -11.38 -27.91
CA PRO A 137 2.61 -11.73 -29.31
C PRO A 137 3.23 -10.74 -30.30
N LEU A 138 3.37 -9.45 -29.94
CA LEU A 138 4.09 -8.49 -30.78
C LEU A 138 5.58 -8.80 -30.83
N ILE A 139 6.16 -9.12 -29.67
CA ILE A 139 7.61 -9.43 -29.55
C ILE A 139 7.94 -10.74 -30.27
N SER A 140 7.06 -11.74 -30.20
CA SER A 140 7.27 -13.06 -30.82
C SER A 140 7.31 -13.02 -32.35
N THR A 141 6.67 -12.02 -32.97
CA THR A 141 6.71 -11.82 -34.44
C THR A 141 7.93 -11.04 -34.96
N GLY A 142 8.79 -10.52 -34.06
CA GLY A 142 9.97 -9.73 -34.44
C GLY A 142 11.16 -10.58 -34.92
N PRO A 143 12.10 -10.00 -35.68
CA PRO A 143 13.27 -10.69 -36.27
C PRO A 143 14.31 -11.21 -35.25
N HIS A 144 14.08 -11.00 -33.94
CA HIS A 144 14.96 -11.46 -32.85
C HIS A 144 14.25 -12.44 -31.90
N SER A 145 13.46 -13.38 -32.42
CA SER A 145 12.68 -14.37 -31.65
C SER A 145 13.51 -15.42 -30.88
N TRP A 146 14.81 -15.22 -30.67
CA TRP A 146 15.73 -16.28 -30.22
C TRP A 146 15.81 -16.52 -28.70
N ILE A 147 15.06 -15.82 -27.85
CA ILE A 147 15.25 -15.91 -26.37
C ILE A 147 14.00 -16.28 -25.56
N ILE A 148 12.78 -16.11 -26.06
CA ILE A 148 11.60 -16.15 -25.19
C ILE A 148 10.72 -17.35 -25.56
N TRP A 149 11.06 -18.49 -24.96
CA TRP A 149 10.24 -19.68 -24.67
C TRP A 149 9.60 -20.39 -25.87
N THR A 150 9.80 -21.71 -25.93
CA THR A 150 9.46 -22.63 -27.02
C THR A 150 7.98 -22.70 -27.42
N ASP A 151 7.09 -21.95 -26.76
CA ASP A 151 5.69 -21.78 -27.15
C ASP A 151 5.17 -20.39 -26.68
N PRO A 152 4.99 -19.42 -27.59
CA PRO A 152 4.57 -18.06 -27.24
C PRO A 152 3.18 -18.02 -26.58
N VAL A 153 2.30 -18.99 -26.90
CA VAL A 153 0.94 -19.05 -26.33
C VAL A 153 0.99 -19.44 -24.84
N SER A 154 1.79 -20.47 -24.51
CA SER A 154 1.93 -20.94 -23.12
C SER A 154 2.58 -19.88 -22.22
N SER A 155 3.63 -19.24 -22.70
CA SER A 155 4.32 -18.19 -21.95
C SER A 155 3.44 -16.95 -21.72
N GLN A 156 2.65 -16.54 -22.71
CA GLN A 156 1.70 -15.44 -22.56
C GLN A 156 0.67 -15.71 -21.44
N ASN A 157 0.10 -16.93 -21.41
CA ASN A 157 -0.88 -17.32 -20.40
C ASN A 157 -0.27 -17.34 -18.99
N ILE A 158 0.93 -17.89 -18.82
CA ILE A 158 1.60 -17.93 -17.52
C ILE A 158 1.88 -16.50 -17.02
N ILE A 159 2.46 -15.64 -17.87
CA ILE A 159 2.75 -14.24 -17.51
C ILE A 159 1.45 -13.51 -17.15
N PHE A 160 0.38 -13.75 -17.91
CA PHE A 160 -0.93 -13.17 -17.66
C PHE A 160 -1.47 -13.56 -16.28
N PHE A 161 -1.57 -14.85 -15.99
CA PHE A 161 -2.16 -15.31 -14.73
C PHE A 161 -1.29 -14.94 -13.52
N VAL A 162 0.04 -15.01 -13.62
CA VAL A 162 0.91 -14.54 -12.54
C VAL A 162 0.71 -13.05 -12.29
N GLY A 163 0.67 -12.23 -13.35
CA GLY A 163 0.37 -10.81 -13.24
C GLY A 163 -1.01 -10.54 -12.63
N LEU A 164 -2.02 -11.28 -13.07
CA LEU A 164 -3.40 -11.16 -12.63
C LEU A 164 -3.54 -11.46 -11.12
N TYR A 165 -2.94 -12.55 -10.64
CA TYR A 165 -2.95 -12.89 -9.21
C TYR A 165 -2.08 -11.95 -8.35
N MET A 166 -0.98 -11.41 -8.89
CA MET A 166 -0.24 -10.32 -8.24
C MET A 166 -1.09 -9.06 -8.08
N VAL A 167 -1.87 -8.69 -9.10
CA VAL A 167 -2.82 -7.57 -9.01
C VAL A 167 -3.87 -7.80 -7.93
N ALA A 168 -4.47 -9.00 -7.86
CA ALA A 168 -5.43 -9.34 -6.81
C ALA A 168 -4.83 -9.24 -5.40
N LEU A 169 -3.64 -9.82 -5.21
CA LEU A 169 -2.96 -9.83 -3.93
C LEU A 169 -2.50 -8.42 -3.52
N GLY A 170 -1.86 -7.67 -4.43
CA GLY A 170 -1.39 -6.31 -4.17
C GLY A 170 -2.52 -5.34 -3.85
N TYR A 171 -3.56 -5.29 -4.69
CA TYR A 171 -4.70 -4.40 -4.46
C TYR A 171 -5.50 -4.79 -3.22
N GLY A 172 -5.84 -6.08 -3.06
CA GLY A 172 -6.64 -6.52 -1.94
C GLY A 172 -5.94 -6.32 -0.60
N ALA A 173 -4.66 -6.68 -0.50
CA ALA A 173 -3.91 -6.58 0.76
C ALA A 173 -3.58 -5.14 1.18
N GLN A 174 -3.42 -4.20 0.24
CA GLN A 174 -3.20 -2.79 0.59
C GLN A 174 -4.48 -2.07 1.06
N CYS A 175 -5.67 -2.52 0.66
CA CYS A 175 -6.95 -1.86 0.94
C CYS A 175 -7.21 -1.52 2.42
N PRO A 176 -7.08 -2.46 3.39
CA PRO A 176 -7.29 -2.14 4.79
C PRO A 176 -6.21 -1.21 5.35
N CYS A 177 -4.98 -1.35 4.84
CA CYS A 177 -3.83 -0.62 5.32
C CYS A 177 -3.85 0.84 4.87
N ILE A 178 -4.23 1.12 3.62
CA ILE A 178 -4.22 2.50 3.10
C ILE A 178 -5.30 3.38 3.73
N SER A 179 -6.47 2.80 3.98
CA SER A 179 -7.59 3.51 4.59
C SER A 179 -7.26 3.86 6.05
N SER A 180 -6.71 2.89 6.79
CA SER A 180 -6.25 3.12 8.16
C SER A 180 -5.09 4.10 8.21
N PHE A 181 -4.09 3.98 7.33
CA PHE A 181 -2.96 4.91 7.27
C PHE A 181 -3.37 6.35 6.93
N GLY A 182 -4.33 6.53 6.01
CA GLY A 182 -4.87 7.84 5.69
C GLY A 182 -5.67 8.45 6.84
N ALA A 183 -6.37 7.61 7.62
CA ALA A 183 -7.11 8.01 8.80
C ALA A 183 -6.18 8.34 9.99
N ASP A 184 -5.03 7.66 10.10
CA ASP A 184 -3.98 7.92 11.08
C ASP A 184 -3.29 9.29 10.86
N GLN A 185 -3.61 10.00 9.77
CA GLN A 185 -3.11 11.36 9.55
C GLN A 185 -3.88 12.42 10.36
N PHE A 186 -4.97 12.06 11.03
CA PHE A 186 -5.79 12.98 11.81
C PHE A 186 -5.70 12.62 13.30
N ASP A 187 -5.43 13.62 14.14
CA ASP A 187 -5.32 13.45 15.59
C ASP A 187 -6.71 13.20 16.21
N ASP A 188 -6.87 12.06 16.88
CA ASP A 188 -8.12 11.67 17.54
C ASP A 188 -8.38 12.44 18.85
N THR A 189 -7.42 13.20 19.36
CA THR A 189 -7.61 14.04 20.56
C THR A 189 -8.22 15.40 20.23
N ASP A 190 -8.13 15.85 18.98
CA ASP A 190 -8.74 17.11 18.51
C ASP A 190 -10.11 16.88 17.86
N GLU A 191 -11.14 17.49 18.43
CA GLU A 191 -12.52 17.38 17.96
C GLU A 191 -12.71 17.87 16.51
N ASN A 192 -11.92 18.89 16.10
CA ASN A 192 -11.93 19.39 14.73
C ASN A 192 -11.30 18.38 13.76
N GLU A 193 -10.19 17.76 14.13
CA GLU A 193 -9.53 16.74 13.30
C GLU A 193 -10.32 15.44 13.22
N ARG A 194 -10.98 15.01 14.29
CA ARG A 194 -11.94 13.89 14.25
C ARG A 194 -13.07 14.12 13.24
N THR A 195 -13.62 15.33 13.19
CA THR A 195 -14.65 15.67 12.20
C THR A 195 -14.09 15.62 10.77
N LYS A 196 -12.85 16.08 10.55
CA LYS A 196 -12.15 15.97 9.26
C LYS A 196 -11.85 14.51 8.89
N LYS A 197 -11.52 13.65 9.86
CA LYS A 197 -11.31 12.20 9.66
C LYS A 197 -12.57 11.51 9.15
N SER A 198 -13.75 11.86 9.68
CA SER A 198 -15.03 11.37 9.13
C SER A 198 -15.24 11.82 7.68
N SER A 199 -14.94 13.09 7.37
CA SER A 199 -14.99 13.61 6.00
C SER A 199 -13.99 12.91 5.06
N PHE A 200 -12.80 12.53 5.56
CA PHE A 200 -11.83 11.73 4.81
C PHE A 200 -12.41 10.38 4.38
N PHE A 201 -13.11 9.67 5.26
CA PHE A 201 -13.76 8.42 4.89
C PHE A 201 -14.86 8.66 3.85
N ASN A 202 -15.69 9.69 4.02
CA ASN A 202 -16.72 10.05 3.04
C ASN A 202 -16.13 10.34 1.66
N TRP A 203 -15.04 11.11 1.60
CA TRP A 203 -14.33 11.38 0.35
C TRP A 203 -13.70 10.13 -0.24
N THR A 204 -13.11 9.25 0.57
CA THR A 204 -12.52 7.99 0.11
C THR A 204 -13.57 7.09 -0.55
N TYR A 205 -14.76 6.97 0.06
CA TYR A 205 -15.88 6.24 -0.53
C TYR A 205 -16.40 6.90 -1.81
N PHE A 206 -16.51 8.23 -1.82
CA PHE A 206 -16.95 8.96 -3.00
C PHE A 206 -16.00 8.74 -4.19
N VAL A 207 -14.69 8.91 -3.99
CA VAL A 207 -13.73 8.72 -5.08
C VAL A 207 -13.68 7.27 -5.54
N ALA A 208 -13.83 6.28 -4.66
CA ALA A 208 -13.92 4.89 -5.07
C ALA A 208 -15.11 4.69 -6.03
N ASN A 209 -16.32 5.10 -5.64
CA ASN A 209 -17.49 4.98 -6.51
C ASN A 209 -17.32 5.75 -7.84
N ALA A 210 -16.77 6.97 -7.79
CA ALA A 210 -16.46 7.73 -9.00
C ALA A 210 -15.46 6.99 -9.92
N GLY A 211 -14.42 6.38 -9.35
CA GLY A 211 -13.44 5.59 -10.09
C GLY A 211 -14.08 4.38 -10.79
N SER A 212 -14.99 3.67 -10.10
CA SER A 212 -15.74 2.57 -10.72
C SER A 212 -16.69 3.06 -11.82
N LEU A 213 -17.38 4.20 -11.63
CA LEU A 213 -18.23 4.76 -12.66
C LEU A 213 -17.44 5.14 -13.91
N ILE A 214 -16.33 5.85 -13.77
CA ILE A 214 -15.44 6.23 -14.87
C ILE A 214 -14.91 4.98 -15.58
N SER A 215 -14.50 3.98 -14.82
CA SER A 215 -14.05 2.69 -15.35
C SER A 215 -15.13 1.96 -16.14
N GLY A 216 -16.37 1.95 -15.65
CA GLY A 216 -17.45 1.20 -16.30
C GLY A 216 -18.09 1.91 -17.49
N THR A 217 -17.86 3.21 -17.63
CA THR A 217 -18.45 4.03 -18.69
C THR A 217 -17.37 4.44 -19.69
N VAL A 218 -16.51 5.38 -19.30
CA VAL A 218 -15.51 5.98 -20.19
C VAL A 218 -14.52 4.93 -20.67
N ILE A 219 -13.93 4.15 -19.77
CA ILE A 219 -12.85 3.22 -20.14
C ILE A 219 -13.37 2.10 -21.03
N VAL A 220 -14.45 1.43 -20.62
CA VAL A 220 -15.10 0.38 -21.41
C VAL A 220 -15.55 0.93 -22.77
N TRP A 221 -16.15 2.12 -22.81
CA TRP A 221 -16.58 2.73 -24.07
C TRP A 221 -15.41 2.96 -25.04
N VAL A 222 -14.26 3.45 -24.54
CA VAL A 222 -13.08 3.63 -25.40
C VAL A 222 -12.51 2.27 -25.83
N GLN A 223 -12.50 1.25 -24.94
CA GLN A 223 -12.05 -0.11 -25.23
C GLN A 223 -12.89 -0.80 -26.32
N ASP A 224 -14.19 -0.50 -26.41
CA ASP A 224 -15.08 -1.06 -27.41
C ASP A 224 -14.96 -0.39 -28.80
N HIS A 225 -14.64 0.91 -28.86
CA HIS A 225 -14.61 1.66 -30.12
C HIS A 225 -13.23 1.74 -30.78
N LYS A 226 -12.16 1.67 -30.00
CA LYS A 226 -10.79 1.65 -30.51
C LYS A 226 -10.29 0.22 -30.57
N ASP A 227 -9.20 0.01 -31.32
CA ASP A 227 -8.53 -1.28 -31.37
C ASP A 227 -8.16 -1.71 -29.94
N PHE A 228 -8.95 -2.64 -29.43
CA PHE A 228 -9.11 -2.98 -28.03
C PHE A 228 -7.76 -3.17 -27.33
N ARG A 229 -6.90 -3.94 -27.99
CA ARG A 229 -5.61 -4.36 -27.45
C ARG A 229 -4.63 -3.19 -27.29
N ASN A 230 -4.53 -2.34 -28.30
CA ASN A 230 -3.64 -1.18 -28.28
C ASN A 230 -4.05 -0.19 -27.19
N LEU A 231 -5.36 -0.02 -26.98
CA LEU A 231 -5.86 0.87 -25.96
C LEU A 231 -5.66 0.30 -24.55
N GLU A 232 -5.94 -0.98 -24.33
CA GLU A 232 -5.68 -1.62 -23.03
C GLU A 232 -4.22 -1.47 -22.64
N GLU A 233 -3.29 -1.74 -23.56
CA GLU A 233 -1.86 -1.56 -23.31
C GLU A 233 -1.52 -0.10 -22.98
N ALA A 234 -2.12 0.88 -23.66
CA ALA A 234 -1.91 2.29 -23.38
C ALA A 234 -2.45 2.68 -21.99
N LEU A 235 -3.68 2.28 -21.66
CA LEU A 235 -4.31 2.57 -20.37
C LEU A 235 -3.56 1.92 -19.22
N LEU A 236 -3.22 0.63 -19.35
CA LEU A 236 -2.51 -0.11 -18.31
C LEU A 236 -1.10 0.45 -18.09
N ARG A 237 -0.43 0.88 -19.16
CA ARG A 237 0.85 1.60 -19.07
C ARG A 237 0.71 2.94 -18.36
N GLU A 238 -0.32 3.73 -18.67
CA GLU A 238 -0.55 5.01 -17.99
C GLU A 238 -0.96 4.81 -16.52
N TYR A 239 -1.71 3.77 -16.18
CA TYR A 239 -1.96 3.41 -14.77
C TYR A 239 -0.70 3.03 -14.04
N ALA A 240 0.11 2.13 -14.60
CA ALA A 240 1.35 1.70 -13.99
C ALA A 240 2.30 2.88 -13.78
N ARG A 241 2.39 3.80 -14.76
CA ARG A 241 3.16 5.04 -14.65
C ARG A 241 2.62 5.96 -13.56
N LEU A 242 1.32 6.25 -13.57
CA LEU A 242 0.69 7.15 -12.61
C LEU A 242 0.83 6.61 -11.19
N LEU A 243 0.57 5.31 -10.99
CA LEU A 243 0.71 4.66 -9.70
C LEU A 243 2.16 4.62 -9.23
N LEU A 244 3.13 4.38 -10.13
CA LEU A 244 4.55 4.45 -9.79
C LEU A 244 4.97 5.87 -9.37
N LEU A 245 4.46 6.90 -10.05
CA LEU A 245 4.72 8.30 -9.69
C LEU A 245 4.09 8.66 -8.34
N LEU A 246 2.85 8.24 -8.10
CA LEU A 246 2.19 8.43 -6.80
C LEU A 246 2.92 7.66 -5.70
N PHE A 247 3.37 6.44 -5.99
CA PHE A 247 4.11 5.60 -5.05
C PHE A 247 5.47 6.21 -4.69
N THR A 248 6.24 6.66 -5.68
CA THR A 248 7.53 7.31 -5.43
C THR A 248 7.37 8.67 -4.74
N ASN A 249 6.32 9.43 -5.06
CA ASN A 249 6.00 10.66 -4.33
C ASN A 249 5.52 10.38 -2.91
N ALA A 250 4.73 9.33 -2.69
CA ALA A 250 4.31 8.90 -1.38
C ALA A 250 5.52 8.47 -0.53
N ILE A 251 6.48 7.72 -1.08
CA ILE A 251 7.73 7.40 -0.36
C ILE A 251 8.51 8.67 0.03
N LYS A 252 8.56 9.68 -0.86
CA LYS A 252 9.25 10.95 -0.58
C LYS A 252 8.54 11.79 0.48
N ILE A 253 7.21 11.85 0.44
CA ILE A 253 6.39 12.67 1.33
C ILE A 253 6.22 11.98 2.69
N CYS A 254 5.98 10.67 2.67
CA CYS A 254 5.94 9.80 3.82
C CYS A 254 7.35 9.34 4.21
N HIS A 255 8.33 10.24 4.25
CA HIS A 255 9.53 10.06 5.07
C HIS A 255 9.08 10.11 6.55
N VAL A 256 8.28 9.14 6.94
CA VAL A 256 7.76 8.76 8.26
C VAL A 256 7.92 7.25 8.25
N ILE A 257 9.16 6.81 8.43
CA ILE A 257 9.45 5.42 8.78
C ILE A 257 9.00 5.31 10.23
N PRO A 258 8.05 4.42 10.58
CA PRO A 258 7.85 4.10 11.98
C PRO A 258 9.19 3.54 12.49
N GLN A 259 9.78 4.17 13.50
CA GLN A 259 10.94 3.66 14.23
C GLN A 259 10.72 2.22 14.75
N PHE A 260 9.50 1.68 14.64
CA PHE A 260 9.21 0.27 14.81
C PHE A 260 10.07 -0.63 13.92
N PHE A 261 10.42 -0.26 12.68
CA PHE A 261 11.30 -1.12 11.86
C PHE A 261 12.75 -1.11 12.33
N MET A 262 13.31 0.04 12.71
CA MET A 262 14.66 0.09 13.30
C MET A 262 14.71 -0.52 14.71
N SER A 263 13.63 -0.45 15.50
CA SER A 263 13.59 -1.07 16.83
C SER A 263 13.19 -2.54 16.81
N PHE A 264 12.43 -3.01 15.83
CA PHE A 264 12.11 -4.43 15.66
C PHE A 264 13.27 -5.18 15.02
N TRP A 265 13.85 -4.67 13.93
CA TRP A 265 15.12 -5.22 13.44
C TRP A 265 16.20 -4.99 14.50
N GLY A 266 16.30 -3.81 15.11
CA GLY A 266 17.22 -3.57 16.24
C GLY A 266 17.06 -4.59 17.38
N ARG A 267 15.83 -4.95 17.76
CA ARG A 267 15.54 -6.00 18.76
C ARG A 267 15.79 -7.42 18.25
N VAL A 268 15.55 -7.72 16.98
CA VAL A 268 15.86 -9.03 16.36
C VAL A 268 17.37 -9.20 16.18
N GLN A 269 18.10 -8.13 15.86
CA GLN A 269 19.57 -8.11 15.78
C GLN A 269 20.19 -8.18 17.17
N GLN A 270 19.62 -7.47 18.16
CA GLN A 270 20.04 -7.60 19.56
C GLN A 270 19.70 -8.98 20.13
N SER A 271 18.56 -9.57 19.78
CA SER A 271 18.19 -10.94 20.18
C SER A 271 19.15 -11.96 19.56
N LYS A 272 19.44 -11.85 18.25
CA LYS A 272 20.43 -12.73 17.58
C LYS A 272 21.85 -12.51 18.08
N ALA A 273 22.23 -11.27 18.40
CA ALA A 273 23.52 -10.97 19.00
C ALA A 273 23.61 -11.55 20.41
N ALA A 274 22.58 -11.38 21.24
CA ALA A 274 22.50 -11.95 22.59
C ALA A 274 22.57 -13.48 22.56
N GLU A 275 21.89 -14.12 21.59
CA GLU A 275 21.92 -15.57 21.39
C GLU A 275 23.32 -16.06 20.96
N ASN A 276 23.99 -15.36 20.04
CA ASN A 276 25.39 -15.66 19.68
C ASN A 276 26.38 -15.43 20.83
N TRP A 277 26.19 -14.38 21.64
CA TRP A 277 27.02 -14.11 22.82
C TRP A 277 26.80 -15.16 23.91
N SER A 278 25.57 -15.64 24.13
CA SER A 278 25.30 -16.76 25.05
C SER A 278 25.93 -18.06 24.56
N ILE A 279 25.90 -18.35 23.26
CA ILE A 279 26.56 -19.52 22.68
C ILE A 279 28.09 -19.42 22.82
N GLN A 280 28.68 -18.23 22.64
CA GLN A 280 30.12 -18.03 22.87
C GLN A 280 30.51 -18.17 24.35
N LEU A 281 29.69 -17.67 25.28
CA LEU A 281 29.91 -17.82 26.73
C LEU A 281 29.81 -19.28 27.17
N ASP A 282 28.84 -20.05 26.63
CA ASP A 282 28.74 -21.49 26.88
C ASP A 282 29.90 -22.28 26.24
N LEU A 283 30.37 -21.89 25.05
CA LEU A 283 31.53 -22.54 24.44
C LEU A 283 32.82 -22.26 25.23
N SER A 284 33.00 -21.03 25.71
CA SER A 284 34.17 -20.64 26.52
C SER A 284 34.15 -21.30 27.90
N SER A 285 32.98 -21.44 28.53
CA SER A 285 32.87 -22.15 29.82
C SER A 285 33.11 -23.66 29.68
N LEU A 286 32.71 -24.26 28.56
CA LEU A 286 33.02 -25.67 28.23
C LEU A 286 34.51 -25.89 27.93
N ILE A 287 35.19 -24.92 27.31
CA ILE A 287 36.64 -25.00 27.05
C ILE A 287 37.45 -24.85 28.35
N GLU A 288 37.03 -23.97 29.27
CA GLU A 288 37.66 -23.82 30.59
C GLU A 288 37.48 -25.06 31.49
N LEU A 289 36.42 -25.86 31.28
CA LEU A 289 36.20 -27.12 32.00
C LEU A 289 36.97 -28.32 31.41
N GLN A 290 37.67 -28.15 30.28
CA GLN A 290 38.50 -29.19 29.64
C GLN A 290 40.02 -29.01 29.89
N TRP A 291 40.43 -28.07 30.74
CA TRP A 291 41.80 -27.88 31.23
C TRP A 291 41.87 -27.94 32.75
#